data_AF-A0A7K4B4U1-F1
#
_entry.id   AF-A0A7K4B4U1-F1
#
_cell.length_a   1.000
_cell.length_b   1.000
_cell.length_c   1.000
_cell.angle_alpha   90.00
_cell.angle_beta   90.00
_cell.angle_gamma   90.00
#
_symmetry.space_group_name_H-M   'P 1'
#
loop_
_entity.id
_entity.type
_entity.pdbx_description
1 polymer ?
#
loop_
_entity_poly.entity_id
_entity_poly.type
_entity_poly.pdbx_seq_one_letter_code
_entity_poly.pdbx_strand_id
1 'polypeptide(L)'
;MLSGTELDEILHYLPTKSKNIDAIHRRIKEAAGITWYHNQDKWPVVQILVTDDAPQFDHLAFHHALCWIHAGISLKKEKLLLVLKYPIIPLHNNESERGARAQVRKRDVSLHTITSEGTKALDTFLSLIETTRKWGINFFEYLYDRVTKGNKVKRLKEAILQMAGVNSVTDSVTCTS
;
A
#
# COMPACT_ATOMS: atom_id res chain seq x y z
N MET A 1 -28.69 36.95 -8.86
CA MET A 1 -28.24 35.58 -9.19
C MET A 1 -29.43 34.68 -8.92
N LEU A 2 -29.83 33.84 -9.87
CA LEU A 2 -30.95 32.92 -9.65
C LEU A 2 -30.58 31.90 -8.57
N SER A 3 -31.44 31.77 -7.58
CA SER A 3 -31.43 30.67 -6.63
C SER A 3 -31.79 29.35 -7.33
N GLY A 4 -31.40 28.23 -6.73
CA GLY A 4 -31.72 26.90 -7.28
C GLY A 4 -33.22 26.69 -7.47
N THR A 5 -34.04 27.26 -6.57
CA THR A 5 -35.50 27.21 -6.63
C THR A 5 -36.08 28.02 -7.78
N GLU A 6 -35.55 29.22 -8.05
CA GLU A 6 -36.02 30.04 -9.18
C GLU A 6 -35.61 29.42 -10.53
N LEU A 7 -34.44 28.78 -10.60
CA LEU A 7 -34.03 28.03 -11.79
C LEU A 7 -34.97 26.82 -12.01
N ASP A 8 -35.35 26.12 -10.95
CA ASP A 8 -36.30 25.00 -11.01
C ASP A 8 -37.69 25.43 -11.50
N GLU A 9 -38.18 26.58 -11.03
CA GLU A 9 -39.42 27.17 -11.51
C GLU A 9 -39.36 27.49 -13.01
N ILE A 10 -38.26 28.08 -13.48
CA ILE A 10 -38.09 28.39 -14.91
C ILE A 10 -38.01 27.11 -15.75
N LEU A 11 -37.30 26.09 -15.28
CA LEU A 11 -37.20 24.81 -15.96
C LEU A 11 -38.57 24.11 -16.06
N HIS A 12 -39.45 24.27 -15.07
CA HIS A 12 -40.80 23.72 -15.09
C HIS A 12 -41.65 24.25 -16.25
N TYR A 13 -41.45 25.52 -16.64
CA TYR A 13 -42.20 26.16 -17.73
C TYR A 13 -41.56 26.01 -19.11
N LEU A 14 -40.39 25.36 -19.23
CA LEU A 14 -39.76 25.17 -20.54
C LEU A 14 -40.60 24.25 -21.42
N PRO A 15 -41.01 24.70 -22.62
CA PRO A 15 -41.78 23.88 -23.53
C PRO A 15 -40.86 22.84 -24.18
N THR A 16 -40.73 21.65 -23.58
CA THR A 16 -39.95 20.55 -24.15
C THR A 16 -40.86 19.42 -24.63
N LYS A 17 -40.64 18.93 -25.85
CA LYS A 17 -41.34 17.76 -26.42
C LYS A 17 -40.59 16.44 -26.17
N SER A 18 -39.55 16.46 -25.34
CA SER A 18 -38.62 15.35 -25.16
C SER A 18 -39.11 14.37 -24.09
N LYS A 19 -38.92 13.06 -24.34
CA LYS A 19 -39.18 12.01 -23.36
C LYS A 19 -38.17 11.99 -22.19
N ASN A 20 -37.10 12.78 -22.26
CA ASN A 20 -36.03 12.82 -21.27
C ASN A 20 -35.80 14.23 -20.71
N ILE A 21 -36.87 14.81 -20.16
CA ILE A 21 -36.89 16.18 -19.64
C ILE A 21 -35.93 16.34 -18.43
N ASP A 22 -35.85 15.32 -17.58
CA ASP A 22 -35.01 15.35 -16.37
C ASP A 22 -33.52 15.40 -16.69
N ALA A 23 -33.06 14.64 -17.70
CA ALA A 23 -31.67 14.71 -18.13
C ALA A 23 -31.33 16.07 -18.76
N ILE A 24 -32.29 16.70 -19.46
CA ILE A 24 -32.12 18.05 -20.02
C ILE A 24 -32.03 19.06 -18.88
N HIS A 25 -32.95 19.00 -17.91
CA HIS A 25 -32.92 19.86 -16.72
C HIS A 25 -31.61 19.72 -15.96
N ARG A 26 -31.13 18.49 -15.77
CA ARG A 26 -29.83 18.23 -15.14
C ARG A 26 -28.68 18.93 -15.88
N ARG A 27 -28.60 18.78 -17.20
CA ARG A 27 -27.55 19.41 -18.02
C ARG A 27 -27.62 20.94 -18.02
N ILE A 28 -28.82 21.52 -18.01
CA ILE A 28 -29.00 22.97 -17.91
C ILE A 28 -28.52 23.47 -16.55
N LYS A 29 -28.85 22.77 -15.46
CA LYS A 29 -28.36 23.10 -14.12
C LYS A 29 -26.85 22.98 -14.01
N GLU A 30 -26.26 21.91 -14.55
CA GLU A 30 -24.81 21.72 -14.60
C GLU A 30 -24.13 22.87 -15.36
N ALA A 31 -24.61 23.21 -16.56
CA ALA A 31 -24.08 24.31 -17.36
C ALA A 31 -24.23 25.68 -16.67
N ALA A 32 -25.38 25.93 -16.04
CA ALA A 32 -25.62 27.16 -15.28
C ALA A 32 -24.69 27.26 -14.06
N GLY A 33 -24.49 26.15 -13.33
CA GLY A 33 -23.58 26.07 -12.20
C GLY A 33 -22.13 26.31 -12.59
N ILE A 34 -21.66 25.68 -13.67
CA ILE A 34 -20.31 25.88 -14.21
C ILE A 34 -20.12 27.33 -14.65
N THR A 35 -21.06 27.88 -15.42
CA THR A 35 -20.98 29.28 -15.91
C THR A 35 -20.94 30.25 -14.74
N TRP A 36 -21.74 30.03 -13.71
CA TRP A 36 -21.70 30.87 -12.51
C TRP A 36 -20.36 30.77 -11.79
N TYR A 37 -19.85 29.55 -11.60
CA TYR A 37 -18.57 29.31 -10.93
C TYR A 37 -17.38 30.01 -11.64
N HIS A 38 -17.40 30.07 -12.97
CA HIS A 38 -16.37 30.78 -13.75
C HIS A 38 -16.52 32.31 -13.74
N ASN A 39 -17.73 32.84 -13.54
CA ASN A 39 -18.00 34.29 -13.61
C ASN A 39 -18.11 34.96 -12.23
N GLN A 40 -18.10 34.20 -11.14
CA GLN A 40 -18.12 34.77 -9.80
C GLN A 40 -16.72 35.24 -9.38
N ASP A 41 -16.64 36.34 -8.64
CA ASP A 41 -15.38 36.94 -8.17
C ASP A 41 -15.03 36.53 -6.71
N LYS A 42 -15.82 35.66 -6.10
CA LYS A 42 -15.71 35.33 -4.68
C LYS A 42 -14.60 34.30 -4.41
N TRP A 43 -14.36 33.41 -5.36
CA TRP A 43 -13.37 32.33 -5.28
C TRP A 43 -12.58 32.24 -6.58
N PRO A 44 -11.26 31.99 -6.52
CA PRO A 44 -10.47 31.79 -7.73
C PRO A 44 -10.90 30.52 -8.46
N VAL A 45 -11.01 30.60 -9.79
CA VAL A 45 -11.28 29.43 -10.64
C VAL A 45 -10.11 28.45 -10.56
N VAL A 46 -10.42 27.19 -10.25
CA VAL A 46 -9.45 26.09 -10.20
C VAL A 46 -8.82 25.88 -11.57
N GLN A 47 -7.50 25.99 -11.67
CA GLN A 47 -6.76 25.82 -12.92
C GLN A 47 -6.46 24.36 -13.25
N ILE A 48 -6.13 23.55 -12.23
CA ILE A 48 -5.80 22.13 -12.35
C ILE A 48 -6.64 21.36 -11.34
N LEU A 49 -7.37 20.35 -11.80
CA LEU A 49 -8.21 19.50 -10.99
C LEU A 49 -7.86 18.03 -11.21
N VAL A 50 -7.62 17.29 -10.12
CA VAL A 50 -7.35 15.84 -10.18
C VAL A 50 -8.55 15.07 -9.64
N THR A 51 -9.29 14.33 -10.47
CA THR A 51 -10.45 13.52 -10.04
C THR A 51 -10.52 12.19 -10.79
N ASP A 52 -11.55 11.39 -10.53
CA ASP A 52 -11.93 10.27 -11.39
C ASP A 52 -12.50 10.75 -12.74
N ASP A 53 -12.70 9.79 -13.65
CA ASP A 53 -13.26 9.98 -14.99
C ASP A 53 -14.80 10.06 -14.95
N ALA A 54 -15.30 11.03 -14.18
CA ALA A 54 -16.73 11.31 -14.06
C ALA A 54 -17.09 12.58 -14.86
N PRO A 55 -18.10 12.53 -15.77
CA PRO A 55 -18.42 13.65 -16.67
C PRO A 55 -18.82 14.96 -15.98
N GLN A 56 -19.22 14.91 -14.72
CA GLN A 56 -19.60 16.08 -13.92
C GLN A 56 -18.43 17.02 -13.58
N PHE A 57 -17.18 16.58 -13.77
CA PHE A 57 -15.99 17.40 -13.57
C PHE A 57 -15.49 18.05 -14.86
N ASP A 58 -16.04 17.63 -16.01
CA ASP A 58 -15.73 18.22 -17.30
C ASP A 58 -16.09 19.70 -17.24
N HIS A 59 -15.11 20.56 -17.52
CA HIS A 59 -15.21 22.03 -17.53
C HIS A 59 -15.18 22.74 -16.17
N LEU A 60 -14.95 22.06 -15.04
CA LEU A 60 -14.75 22.74 -13.76
C LEU A 60 -13.36 23.40 -13.66
N ALA A 61 -12.36 22.83 -14.35
CA ALA A 61 -11.00 23.36 -14.39
C ALA A 61 -10.44 23.39 -15.82
N PHE A 62 -9.43 24.21 -16.05
CA PHE A 62 -8.77 24.31 -17.36
C PHE A 62 -7.99 23.03 -17.70
N HIS A 63 -7.32 22.43 -16.71
CA HIS A 63 -6.67 21.13 -16.83
C HIS A 63 -7.36 20.12 -15.91
N HIS A 64 -7.96 19.09 -16.51
CA HIS A 64 -8.48 17.95 -15.77
C HIS A 64 -7.50 16.79 -15.88
N ALA A 65 -6.96 16.36 -14.75
CA ALA A 65 -6.05 15.23 -14.64
C ALA A 65 -6.75 14.05 -13.97
N LEU A 66 -6.52 12.85 -14.48
CA LEU A 66 -7.11 11.64 -13.90
C LEU A 66 -6.30 11.18 -12.67
N CYS A 67 -7.02 10.84 -11.60
CA CYS A 67 -6.42 10.31 -10.37
C CYS A 67 -5.82 8.92 -10.61
N TRP A 68 -4.50 8.81 -10.48
CA TRP A 68 -3.74 7.57 -10.67
C TRP A 68 -4.16 6.43 -9.72
N ILE A 69 -4.72 6.77 -8.56
CA ILE A 69 -5.22 5.78 -7.59
C ILE A 69 -6.46 5.06 -8.16
N HIS A 70 -7.38 5.78 -8.80
CA HIS A 70 -8.56 5.17 -9.44
C HIS A 70 -8.17 4.25 -10.61
N ALA A 71 -7.13 4.62 -11.37
CA ALA A 71 -6.55 3.76 -12.40
C ALA A 71 -5.85 2.52 -11.79
N GLY A 72 -5.02 2.72 -10.76
CA GLY A 72 -4.23 1.66 -10.13
C GLY A 72 -5.07 0.60 -9.39
N ILE A 73 -6.15 1.03 -8.72
CA ILE A 73 -7.10 0.12 -8.07
C ILE A 73 -7.84 -0.72 -9.11
N SER A 74 -8.30 -0.09 -10.20
CA SER A 74 -8.98 -0.80 -11.29
C SER A 74 -8.12 -1.91 -11.89
N LEU A 75 -6.82 -1.65 -12.09
CA LEU A 75 -5.87 -2.62 -12.65
C LEU A 75 -5.51 -3.78 -11.71
N LYS A 76 -5.66 -3.60 -10.39
CA LYS A 76 -5.26 -4.60 -9.38
C LYS A 76 -6.43 -5.16 -8.58
N LYS A 77 -7.66 -4.80 -8.96
CA LYS A 77 -8.90 -5.13 -8.26
C LYS A 77 -9.03 -6.63 -7.96
N GLU A 78 -8.79 -7.48 -8.96
CA GLU A 78 -8.89 -8.94 -8.78
C GLU A 78 -7.93 -9.49 -7.72
N LYS A 79 -6.69 -8.98 -7.69
CA LYS A 79 -5.65 -9.41 -6.74
C LYS A 79 -5.92 -8.86 -5.33
N LEU A 80 -6.45 -7.64 -5.23
CA LEU A 80 -6.80 -7.01 -3.94
C LEU A 80 -8.05 -7.63 -3.30
N LEU A 81 -9.00 -8.12 -4.10
CA LEU A 81 -10.23 -8.73 -3.60
C LEU A 81 -10.09 -10.22 -3.25
N LEU A 82 -8.90 -10.82 -3.37
CA LEU A 82 -8.66 -12.21 -2.97
C LEU A 82 -8.96 -12.47 -1.49
N VAL A 83 -8.82 -11.45 -0.63
CA VAL A 83 -9.19 -11.54 0.79
C VAL A 83 -10.67 -11.88 1.01
N LEU A 84 -11.56 -11.50 0.08
CA LEU A 84 -12.99 -11.83 0.16
C LEU A 84 -13.27 -13.29 -0.16
N LYS A 85 -12.43 -13.94 -0.98
CA LYS A 85 -12.53 -15.37 -1.30
C LYS A 85 -11.80 -16.23 -0.28
N TYR A 86 -10.72 -15.71 0.29
CA TYR A 86 -9.84 -16.42 1.21
C TYR A 86 -9.59 -15.54 2.45
N PRO A 87 -10.50 -15.55 3.43
CA PRO A 87 -10.42 -14.69 4.62
C PRO A 87 -9.22 -15.01 5.54
N ILE A 88 -8.53 -16.12 5.29
CA ILE A 88 -7.26 -16.48 5.93
C ILE A 88 -6.05 -15.72 5.38
N ILE A 89 -6.18 -15.03 4.24
CA ILE A 89 -5.08 -14.24 3.68
C ILE A 89 -4.88 -12.99 4.55
N PRO A 90 -3.67 -12.74 5.07
CA PRO A 90 -3.37 -11.54 5.82
C PRO A 90 -3.64 -10.30 4.98
N LEU A 91 -4.35 -9.31 5.55
CA LEU A 91 -4.64 -8.04 4.87
C LEU A 91 -3.37 -7.28 4.47
N HIS A 92 -2.26 -7.51 5.18
CA HIS A 92 -0.92 -7.03 4.81
C HIS A 92 0.11 -8.16 4.98
N ASN A 93 1.06 -8.28 4.05
CA ASN A 93 2.21 -9.19 4.19
C ASN A 93 3.52 -8.45 4.49
N ASN A 94 3.45 -7.19 4.95
CA ASN A 94 4.59 -6.28 5.08
C ASN A 94 5.79 -6.88 5.82
N GLU A 95 5.59 -7.77 6.80
CA GLU A 95 6.70 -8.47 7.46
C GLU A 95 7.39 -9.48 6.53
N SER A 96 6.62 -10.32 5.85
CA SER A 96 7.12 -11.29 4.86
C SER A 96 7.75 -10.60 3.65
N GLU A 97 7.15 -9.51 3.15
CA GLU A 97 7.69 -8.71 2.03
C GLU A 97 9.02 -8.06 2.40
N ARG A 98 9.16 -7.51 3.61
CA ARG A 98 10.41 -6.91 4.08
C ARG A 98 11.57 -7.91 4.12
N GLY A 99 11.33 -9.14 4.58
CA GLY A 99 12.35 -10.20 4.59
C GLY A 99 12.76 -10.64 3.19
N ALA A 100 11.79 -10.96 2.32
CA ALA A 100 12.05 -11.32 0.93
C ALA A 100 12.82 -10.21 0.18
N ARG A 101 12.46 -8.95 0.43
CA ARG A 101 13.09 -7.79 -0.21
C ARG A 101 14.52 -7.56 0.25
N ALA A 102 14.86 -7.87 1.50
CA ALA A 102 16.24 -7.78 1.99
C ALA A 102 17.15 -8.76 1.25
N GLN A 103 16.69 -10.00 1.03
CA GLN A 103 17.42 -11.02 0.28
C GLN A 103 17.58 -10.63 -1.20
N VAL A 104 16.52 -10.16 -1.85
CA VAL A 104 16.55 -9.69 -3.25
C VAL A 104 17.50 -8.51 -3.42
N ARG A 105 17.43 -7.49 -2.55
CA ARG A 105 18.35 -6.35 -2.63
C ARG A 105 19.80 -6.77 -2.42
N LYS A 106 20.07 -7.71 -1.51
CA LYS A 106 21.43 -8.21 -1.32
C LYS A 106 21.94 -8.92 -2.57
N ARG A 107 21.11 -9.72 -3.23
CA ARG A 107 21.42 -10.39 -4.50
C ARG A 107 21.66 -9.41 -5.66
N ASP A 108 20.87 -8.33 -5.74
CA ASP A 108 21.05 -7.27 -6.74
C ASP A 108 22.39 -6.55 -6.55
N VAL A 109 22.78 -6.29 -5.28
CA VAL A 109 24.03 -5.58 -4.97
C VAL A 109 25.26 -6.49 -5.02
N SER A 110 25.17 -7.75 -4.60
CA SER A 110 26.33 -8.65 -4.46
C SER A 110 26.56 -9.58 -5.67
N LEU A 111 25.73 -9.48 -6.71
CA LEU A 111 25.63 -10.48 -7.79
C LEU A 111 25.30 -11.88 -7.25
N HIS A 112 25.09 -12.82 -8.17
CA HIS A 112 24.70 -14.20 -7.84
C HIS A 112 25.86 -14.98 -7.22
N THR A 113 25.53 -15.83 -6.25
CA THR A 113 26.45 -16.87 -5.77
C THR A 113 26.68 -17.89 -6.88
N ILE A 114 27.95 -18.21 -7.16
CA ILE A 114 28.32 -19.14 -8.23
C ILE A 114 28.20 -20.60 -7.76
N THR A 115 28.42 -20.86 -6.48
CA THR A 115 28.40 -22.21 -5.89
C THR A 115 27.23 -22.38 -4.94
N SER A 116 26.73 -23.62 -4.81
CA SER A 116 25.67 -23.99 -3.86
C SER A 116 26.07 -23.70 -2.41
N GLU A 117 27.33 -23.95 -2.05
CA GLU A 117 27.88 -23.64 -0.72
C GLU A 117 27.93 -22.13 -0.45
N GLY A 118 28.24 -21.31 -1.47
CA GLY A 118 28.14 -19.86 -1.36
C GLY A 118 26.72 -19.38 -1.09
N THR A 119 25.72 -19.98 -1.74
CA THR A 119 24.30 -19.70 -1.50
C THR A 119 23.91 -20.06 -0.06
N LYS A 120 24.26 -21.27 0.41
CA LYS A 120 23.96 -21.71 1.78
C LYS A 120 24.60 -20.78 2.83
N ALA A 121 25.85 -20.39 2.62
CA ALA A 121 26.56 -19.48 3.51
C ALA A 121 25.84 -18.12 3.56
N LEU A 122 25.51 -17.55 2.40
CA LEU A 122 24.81 -16.28 2.30
C LEU A 122 23.44 -16.29 3.00
N ASP A 123 22.64 -17.33 2.76
CA ASP A 123 21.31 -17.50 3.36
C ASP A 123 21.41 -17.65 4.90
N THR A 124 22.43 -18.37 5.37
CA THR A 124 22.70 -18.54 6.81
C THR A 124 23.06 -17.20 7.45
N PHE A 125 23.97 -16.43 6.84
CA PHE A 125 24.36 -15.12 7.36
C PHE A 125 23.21 -14.11 7.33
N LEU A 126 22.40 -14.11 6.27
CA LEU A 126 21.21 -13.28 6.18
C LEU A 126 20.22 -13.59 7.30
N SER A 127 19.93 -14.88 7.51
CA SER A 127 19.04 -15.34 8.58
C SER A 127 19.55 -14.91 9.97
N LEU A 128 20.86 -15.01 10.21
CA LEU A 128 21.48 -14.57 11.47
C LEU A 128 21.37 -13.05 11.66
N ILE A 129 21.64 -12.25 10.61
CA ILE A 129 21.54 -10.79 10.67
C ILE A 129 20.11 -10.36 10.95
N GLU A 130 19.11 -10.95 10.28
CA GLU A 130 17.71 -10.61 10.53
C GLU A 130 17.25 -11.01 11.93
N THR A 131 17.65 -12.19 12.38
CA THR A 131 17.30 -12.68 13.72
C THR A 131 17.93 -11.81 14.80
N THR A 132 19.23 -11.54 14.73
CA THR A 132 19.93 -10.65 15.69
C THR A 132 19.31 -9.26 15.72
N ARG A 133 19.00 -8.68 14.55
CA ARG A 133 18.31 -7.39 14.43
C ARG A 133 16.91 -7.41 15.06
N LYS A 134 16.12 -8.46 14.82
CA LYS A 134 14.76 -8.59 15.39
C LYS A 134 14.77 -8.59 16.92
N TRP A 135 15.84 -9.11 17.52
CA TRP A 135 16.00 -9.22 18.98
C TRP A 135 16.90 -8.15 19.59
N GLY A 136 17.30 -7.12 18.83
CA GLY A 136 18.13 -6.03 19.33
C GLY A 136 19.56 -6.42 19.72
N ILE A 137 20.06 -7.56 19.20
CA ILE A 137 21.43 -8.03 19.43
C ILE A 137 22.31 -7.51 18.29
N ASN A 138 23.50 -6.98 18.62
CA ASN A 138 24.46 -6.60 17.60
C ASN A 138 25.03 -7.86 16.91
N PHE A 139 24.86 -7.96 15.59
CA PHE A 139 25.33 -9.11 14.82
C PHE A 139 26.84 -9.35 14.94
N PHE A 140 27.66 -8.31 14.93
CA PHE A 140 29.12 -8.44 15.00
C PHE A 140 29.57 -8.89 16.38
N GLU A 141 28.97 -8.38 17.45
CA GLU A 141 29.25 -8.85 18.81
C GLU A 141 28.85 -10.32 18.97
N TYR A 142 27.69 -10.70 18.43
CA TYR A 142 27.23 -12.08 18.41
C TYR A 142 28.20 -12.98 17.63
N LEU A 143 28.62 -12.58 16.44
CA LEU A 143 29.55 -13.35 15.61
C LEU A 143 30.91 -13.50 16.30
N TYR A 144 31.43 -12.41 16.86
CA TYR A 144 32.69 -12.41 17.60
C TYR A 144 32.63 -13.34 18.81
N ASP A 145 31.55 -13.30 19.58
CA ASP A 145 31.34 -14.21 20.72
C ASP A 145 31.30 -15.68 20.31
N ARG A 146 30.70 -16.00 19.16
CA ARG A 146 30.63 -17.38 18.64
C ARG A 146 31.98 -17.89 18.14
N VAL A 147 32.75 -17.04 17.46
CA VAL A 147 34.10 -17.39 16.98
C VAL A 147 35.08 -17.55 18.13
N THR A 148 35.03 -16.65 19.12
CA THR A 148 35.92 -16.66 20.29
C THR A 148 35.49 -17.62 21.40
N LYS A 149 34.30 -18.24 21.28
CA LYS A 149 33.67 -19.07 22.33
C LYS A 149 33.51 -18.33 23.67
N GLY A 150 33.33 -17.01 23.62
CA GLY A 150 33.22 -16.14 24.79
C GLY A 150 31.99 -16.40 25.65
N ASN A 151 30.89 -16.92 25.06
CA ASN A 151 29.59 -17.17 25.70
C ASN A 151 29.03 -15.97 26.50
N LYS A 152 29.42 -14.74 26.14
CA LYS A 152 28.96 -13.50 26.77
C LYS A 152 27.62 -13.03 26.21
N VAL A 153 27.40 -13.24 24.92
CA VAL A 153 26.14 -12.91 24.26
C VAL A 153 25.22 -14.12 24.34
N LYS A 154 23.94 -13.92 24.70
CA LYS A 154 22.95 -15.02 24.74
C LYS A 154 22.87 -15.75 23.40
N ARG A 155 22.65 -17.07 23.43
CA ARG A 155 22.43 -17.82 22.19
C ARG A 155 21.09 -17.43 21.58
N LEU A 156 21.01 -17.37 20.25
CA LEU A 156 19.75 -17.01 19.58
C LEU A 156 18.62 -17.98 19.94
N LYS A 157 18.91 -19.28 20.07
CA LYS A 157 17.95 -20.29 20.57
C LYS A 157 17.33 -19.86 21.91
N GLU A 158 18.16 -19.47 22.86
CA GLU A 158 17.72 -19.07 24.20
C GLU A 158 16.95 -17.75 24.17
N ALA A 159 17.40 -16.78 23.38
CA ALA A 159 16.71 -15.50 23.21
C ALA A 159 15.31 -15.68 22.60
N ILE A 160 15.17 -16.58 21.62
CA ILE A 160 13.89 -16.91 21.00
C ILE A 160 12.97 -17.61 22.01
N LEU A 161 13.47 -18.61 22.74
CA LEU A 161 12.68 -19.36 23.71
C LEU A 161 12.21 -18.51 24.89
N GLN A 162 13.09 -17.65 25.41
CA GLN A 162 12.78 -16.72 26.49
C GLN A 162 11.62 -15.79 26.10
N MET A 163 11.60 -15.29 24.87
CA MET A 163 10.55 -14.39 24.39
C MET A 163 9.28 -15.13 23.94
N ALA A 164 9.38 -16.41 23.56
CA ALA A 164 8.23 -17.27 23.35
C ALA A 164 7.56 -17.73 24.66
N GLY A 165 8.09 -17.33 25.83
CA GLY A 165 7.57 -17.71 27.15
C GLY A 165 7.90 -19.15 27.55
N VAL A 166 8.84 -19.81 26.86
CA VAL A 166 9.22 -21.21 27.10
C VAL A 166 10.48 -21.24 27.96
N ASN A 167 10.31 -21.49 29.26
CA ASN A 167 11.42 -21.66 30.20
C ASN A 167 11.87 -23.13 30.16
N SER A 168 12.98 -23.38 29.45
CA SER A 168 13.67 -24.66 29.24
C SER A 168 13.13 -25.55 28.11
N VAL A 169 14.04 -25.89 27.18
CA VAL A 169 13.94 -27.13 26.40
C VAL A 169 14.55 -28.18 27.32
N THR A 170 13.76 -29.15 27.76
CA THR A 170 14.30 -30.37 28.35
C THR A 170 15.17 -31.04 27.29
N ASP A 171 16.49 -30.91 27.42
CA ASP A 171 17.45 -31.64 26.61
C ASP A 171 17.34 -33.12 26.96
N SER A 172 16.48 -33.83 26.25
CA SER A 172 16.47 -35.30 26.21
C SER A 172 16.53 -35.78 24.77
N VAL A 173 17.56 -35.35 24.05
CA VAL A 173 18.11 -36.13 22.93
C VAL A 173 19.63 -36.00 22.97
N THR A 174 20.26 -36.84 23.79
CA THR A 174 21.63 -37.27 23.54
C THR A 174 21.62 -38.11 22.26
N CYS A 175 21.86 -37.48 21.11
CA CYS A 175 22.40 -38.22 19.97
C CYS A 175 23.90 -38.37 20.20
N THR A 176 24.24 -39.44 20.92
CA THR A 176 25.55 -40.07 20.87
C THR A 176 25.75 -40.73 19.49
N SER A 177 26.96 -40.54 18.97
CA SER A 177 27.60 -41.22 17.84
C SER A 177 27.18 -40.82 16.43
#